data_AF-A0A1V1P7C6-F1
#
_entry.id   AF-A0A1V1P7C6-F1
#
_cell.length_a   1.000
_cell.length_b   1.000
_cell.length_c   1.000
_cell.angle_alpha   90.00
_cell.angle_beta   90.00
_cell.angle_gamma   90.00
#
_symmetry.space_group_name_H-M   'P 1'
#
loop_
_entity.id
_entity.type
_entity.pdbx_description
1 polymer ?
#
loop_
_entity_poly.entity_id
_entity_poly.type
_entity_poly.pdbx_seq_one_letter_code
_entity_poly.pdbx_strand_id
1 'polypeptide(L)'
;MIPVNTPLLGNKEKEYLNQCIETGWISSEGPFVKLFERQMADRIGRKHGIAVCNGTAALDIAVKAVGIGQGDEVIMPSFTIISCASAIIRSNAMPVLVDSEPDTWNMNIQQIENKISPKTKAIMVVHIYGLPVDMNPILELAQKYNLMIIEDAAEMHGQTYHGKACGSFGDISTFSFYSNKNVTTGEGGMILTDSDELADKCKSYRNLCFQSSKRFVHEELGWNYRMTNLQAAVGIAQLEKLDDTVKIKRHIGKKYTALLNDINEFQLPLANTTYAENIYWVYAIVLTDESPFEAQWIINRLAEKKLAQDLFSGQCMSNLCF
;
A
#
# COMPACT_ATOMS: atom_id res chain seq x y z
N MET A 1 3.51 1.27 -27.86
CA MET A 1 3.39 2.08 -26.64
C MET A 1 4.01 1.26 -25.53
N ILE A 2 4.96 1.80 -24.78
CA ILE A 2 5.54 1.14 -23.60
C ILE A 2 4.75 1.66 -22.39
N PRO A 3 3.94 0.83 -21.72
CA PRO A 3 3.16 1.25 -20.55
C PRO A 3 4.05 1.39 -19.31
N VAL A 4 3.61 2.18 -18.32
CA VAL A 4 4.28 2.31 -17.00
C VAL A 4 4.35 0.96 -16.29
N ASN A 5 3.27 0.17 -16.38
CA ASN A 5 3.25 -1.20 -15.87
C ASN A 5 2.44 -2.12 -16.78
N THR A 6 2.84 -3.39 -16.83
CA THR A 6 2.02 -4.48 -17.37
C THR A 6 1.98 -5.62 -16.35
N PRO A 7 0.80 -6.08 -15.91
CA PRO A 7 0.68 -7.28 -15.10
C PRO A 7 1.38 -8.46 -15.76
N LEU A 8 2.33 -9.09 -15.07
CA LEU A 8 2.93 -10.33 -15.52
C LEU A 8 2.03 -11.47 -15.07
N LEU A 9 1.23 -12.04 -15.97
CA LEU A 9 0.36 -13.20 -15.68
C LEU A 9 0.88 -14.43 -16.43
N GLY A 10 0.93 -15.59 -15.76
CA GLY A 10 1.49 -16.83 -16.27
C GLY A 10 0.50 -17.99 -16.29
N ASN A 11 1.04 -19.21 -16.36
CA ASN A 11 0.23 -20.43 -16.43
C ASN A 11 -0.48 -20.75 -15.11
N LYS A 12 0.13 -20.43 -13.96
CA LYS A 12 -0.45 -20.72 -12.64
C LYS A 12 -1.71 -19.89 -12.37
N GLU A 13 -1.74 -18.62 -12.77
CA GLU A 13 -2.95 -17.80 -12.67
C GLU A 13 -4.09 -18.42 -13.47
N LYS A 14 -3.82 -18.90 -14.70
CA LYS A 14 -4.82 -19.59 -15.53
C LYS A 14 -5.28 -20.89 -14.89
N GLU A 15 -4.36 -21.68 -14.37
CA GLU A 15 -4.66 -22.94 -13.69
C GLU A 15 -5.58 -22.72 -12.48
N TYR A 16 -5.23 -21.80 -11.58
CA TYR A 16 -6.04 -21.54 -10.38
C TYR A 16 -7.38 -20.89 -10.71
N LEU A 17 -7.45 -20.03 -11.73
CA LEU A 17 -8.72 -19.52 -12.23
C LEU A 17 -9.60 -20.64 -12.80
N ASN A 18 -9.04 -21.57 -13.59
CA ASN A 18 -9.78 -22.73 -14.10
C ASN A 18 -10.32 -23.58 -12.94
N GLN A 19 -9.52 -23.82 -11.89
CA GLN A 19 -10.00 -24.53 -10.70
C GLN A 19 -11.20 -23.84 -10.04
N CYS A 20 -11.21 -22.50 -9.96
CA CYS A 20 -12.37 -21.75 -9.47
C CYS A 20 -13.63 -21.97 -10.34
N ILE A 21 -13.47 -21.99 -11.66
CA ILE A 21 -14.58 -22.20 -12.61
C ILE A 21 -15.09 -23.64 -12.54
N GLU A 22 -14.20 -24.63 -12.55
CA GLU A 22 -14.54 -26.06 -12.51
C GLU A 22 -15.26 -26.44 -11.22
N THR A 23 -14.86 -25.85 -10.09
CA THR A 23 -15.47 -26.14 -8.78
C THR A 23 -16.69 -25.28 -8.45
N GLY A 24 -16.94 -24.20 -9.22
CA GLY A 24 -18.00 -23.23 -8.96
C GLY A 24 -17.71 -22.23 -7.83
N TRP A 25 -16.54 -22.29 -7.17
CA TRP A 25 -16.13 -21.33 -6.14
C TRP A 25 -15.64 -20.03 -6.78
N ILE A 26 -16.58 -19.19 -7.21
CA ILE A 26 -16.28 -17.93 -7.92
C ILE A 26 -16.51 -16.67 -7.07
N SER A 27 -17.26 -16.78 -5.98
CA SER A 27 -17.67 -15.65 -5.14
C SER A 27 -16.70 -15.41 -3.98
N SER A 28 -17.12 -14.65 -2.98
CA SER A 28 -16.31 -14.24 -1.82
C SER A 28 -16.04 -15.32 -0.75
N GLU A 29 -16.45 -16.55 -1.03
CA GLU A 29 -16.14 -17.72 -0.22
C GLU A 29 -15.38 -18.72 -1.11
N GLY A 30 -14.37 -19.38 -0.55
CA GLY A 30 -13.61 -20.39 -1.27
C GLY A 30 -12.23 -20.66 -0.69
N PRO A 31 -11.56 -21.73 -1.16
CA PRO A 31 -10.28 -22.17 -0.62
C PRO A 31 -9.13 -21.18 -0.88
N PHE A 32 -9.12 -20.49 -2.03
CA PHE A 32 -8.05 -19.55 -2.35
C PHE A 32 -8.08 -18.31 -1.47
N VAL A 33 -9.27 -17.83 -1.05
CA VAL A 33 -9.35 -16.69 -0.12
C VAL A 33 -8.61 -17.00 1.18
N LYS A 34 -8.95 -18.13 1.82
CA LYS A 34 -8.31 -18.56 3.07
C LYS A 34 -6.81 -18.83 2.89
N LEU A 35 -6.44 -19.44 1.76
CA LEU A 35 -5.05 -19.70 1.45
C LEU A 35 -4.26 -18.39 1.28
N PHE A 36 -4.85 -17.39 0.62
CA PHE A 36 -4.21 -16.11 0.33
C PHE A 36 -4.05 -15.26 1.60
N GLU A 37 -5.08 -15.22 2.44
CA GLU A 37 -5.01 -14.63 3.78
C GLU A 37 -3.86 -15.23 4.59
N ARG A 38 -3.78 -16.56 4.66
CA ARG A 38 -2.73 -17.26 5.40
C ARG A 38 -1.34 -16.99 4.81
N GLN A 39 -1.15 -17.18 3.51
CA GLN A 39 0.17 -17.02 2.88
C GLN A 39 0.68 -15.58 2.95
N MET A 40 -0.20 -14.58 2.81
CA MET A 40 0.18 -13.18 3.05
C MET A 40 0.60 -12.96 4.50
N ALA A 41 -0.20 -13.44 5.47
CA ALA A 41 0.11 -13.29 6.88
C ALA A 41 1.46 -13.95 7.25
N ASP A 42 1.66 -15.20 6.82
CA ASP A 42 2.90 -15.95 7.03
C ASP A 42 4.12 -15.22 6.44
N ARG A 43 3.99 -14.70 5.20
CA ARG A 43 5.10 -14.01 4.51
C ARG A 43 5.48 -12.70 5.19
N ILE A 44 4.50 -11.95 5.70
CA ILE A 44 4.75 -10.68 6.39
C ILE A 44 5.14 -10.91 7.86
N GLY A 45 4.91 -12.11 8.40
CA GLY A 45 5.18 -12.46 9.80
C GLY A 45 4.09 -11.92 10.74
N ARG A 46 2.83 -12.10 10.35
CA ARG A 46 1.63 -11.64 11.07
C ARG A 46 0.70 -12.80 11.38
N LYS A 47 -0.10 -12.67 12.44
CA LYS A 47 -1.05 -13.71 12.86
C LYS A 47 -2.26 -13.82 11.93
N HIS A 48 -2.78 -12.69 11.45
CA HIS A 48 -4.02 -12.64 10.68
C HIS A 48 -3.86 -11.91 9.35
N GLY A 49 -4.47 -12.48 8.32
CA GLY A 49 -4.76 -11.82 7.04
C GLY A 49 -6.26 -11.77 6.79
N ILE A 50 -6.76 -10.63 6.31
CA ILE A 50 -8.16 -10.39 5.99
C ILE A 50 -8.24 -9.80 4.58
N ALA A 51 -8.58 -10.65 3.60
CA ALA A 51 -8.67 -10.26 2.20
C ALA A 51 -9.89 -9.39 1.91
N VAL A 52 -9.69 -8.30 1.16
CA VAL A 52 -10.75 -7.34 0.80
C VAL A 52 -10.70 -6.98 -0.69
N CYS A 53 -11.76 -6.35 -1.19
CA CYS A 53 -11.94 -6.15 -2.63
C CYS A 53 -10.94 -5.17 -3.28
N ASN A 54 -10.32 -4.25 -2.52
CA ASN A 54 -9.25 -3.35 -2.97
C ASN A 54 -8.51 -2.72 -1.76
N GLY A 55 -7.40 -2.01 -2.02
CA GLY A 55 -6.63 -1.31 -0.97
C GLY A 55 -7.41 -0.19 -0.26
N THR A 56 -8.30 0.53 -0.96
CA THR A 56 -9.14 1.58 -0.34
C THR A 56 -10.10 0.99 0.68
N ALA A 57 -10.71 -0.16 0.37
CA ALA A 57 -11.54 -0.92 1.29
C ALA A 57 -10.76 -1.41 2.52
N ALA A 58 -9.47 -1.74 2.34
CA ALA A 58 -8.58 -2.11 3.44
C ALA A 58 -8.39 -0.93 4.40
N LEU A 59 -8.14 0.27 3.87
CA LEU A 59 -7.99 1.50 4.66
C LEU A 59 -9.28 1.89 5.40
N ASP A 60 -10.45 1.81 4.75
CA ASP A 60 -11.74 2.10 5.39
C ASP A 60 -12.00 1.21 6.61
N ILE A 61 -11.75 -0.09 6.45
CA ILE A 61 -11.89 -1.04 7.55
C ILE A 61 -10.82 -0.82 8.60
N ALA A 62 -9.57 -0.56 8.22
CA ALA A 62 -8.48 -0.36 9.16
C ALA A 62 -8.74 0.84 10.08
N VAL A 63 -9.12 1.99 9.51
CA VAL A 63 -9.48 3.21 10.27
C VAL A 63 -10.64 2.92 11.22
N LYS A 64 -11.71 2.28 10.76
CA LYS A 64 -12.86 1.93 11.61
C LYS A 64 -12.47 0.93 12.72
N ALA A 65 -11.67 -0.08 12.41
CA ALA A 65 -11.31 -1.16 13.33
C ALA A 65 -10.45 -0.68 14.50
N VAL A 66 -9.54 0.27 14.27
CA VAL A 66 -8.76 0.90 15.35
C VAL A 66 -9.58 1.90 16.18
N GLY A 67 -10.85 2.12 15.82
CA GLY A 67 -11.77 2.95 16.58
C GLY A 67 -11.66 4.44 16.31
N ILE A 68 -11.03 4.86 15.22
CA ILE A 68 -11.00 6.27 14.80
C ILE A 68 -12.42 6.70 14.41
N GLY A 69 -12.87 7.82 14.98
CA GLY A 69 -14.19 8.34 14.74
C GLY A 69 -14.27 9.87 14.87
N GLN A 70 -15.47 10.34 15.17
CA GLN A 70 -15.78 11.76 15.21
C GLN A 70 -14.89 12.53 16.19
N GLY A 71 -14.19 13.54 15.69
CA GLY A 71 -13.37 14.44 16.50
C GLY A 71 -11.95 13.96 16.78
N ASP A 72 -11.59 12.75 16.33
CA ASP A 72 -10.23 12.24 16.40
C ASP A 72 -9.35 12.87 15.31
N GLU A 73 -8.04 12.89 15.57
CA GLU A 73 -7.00 13.33 14.63
C GLU A 73 -6.12 12.14 14.24
N VAL A 74 -5.74 12.09 12.97
CA VAL A 74 -4.81 11.08 12.43
C VAL A 74 -3.69 11.78 11.67
N ILE A 75 -2.46 11.63 12.16
CA ILE A 75 -1.29 12.21 11.49
C ILE A 75 -0.95 11.37 10.26
N MET A 76 -0.79 11.98 9.09
CA MET A 76 -0.50 11.27 7.84
C MET A 76 0.32 12.11 6.86
N PRO A 77 1.04 11.52 5.88
CA PRO A 77 1.71 12.30 4.84
C PRO A 77 0.73 13.10 3.98
N SER A 78 1.13 14.30 3.57
CA SER A 78 0.45 15.08 2.51
C SER A 78 0.67 14.47 1.12
N PHE A 79 1.83 13.83 0.90
CA PHE A 79 2.17 13.15 -0.34
C PHE A 79 1.80 11.66 -0.27
N THR A 80 0.60 11.33 -0.73
CA THR A 80 0.08 9.95 -0.81
C THR A 80 -1.16 9.88 -1.72
N ILE A 81 -1.67 8.68 -1.96
CA ILE A 81 -2.96 8.45 -2.59
C ILE A 81 -4.11 8.98 -1.71
N ILE A 82 -5.10 9.63 -2.34
CA ILE A 82 -6.24 10.26 -1.65
C ILE A 82 -7.08 9.29 -0.81
N SER A 83 -7.02 7.99 -1.08
CA SER A 83 -7.72 6.95 -0.31
C SER A 83 -7.38 6.98 1.18
N CYS A 84 -6.14 7.33 1.55
CA CYS A 84 -5.68 7.46 2.93
C CYS A 84 -6.49 8.52 3.69
N ALA A 85 -6.49 9.76 3.19
CA ALA A 85 -7.24 10.87 3.79
C ALA A 85 -8.76 10.62 3.72
N SER A 86 -9.23 10.03 2.63
CA SER A 86 -10.66 9.74 2.44
C SER A 86 -11.20 8.78 3.50
N ALA A 87 -10.44 7.75 3.89
CA ALA A 87 -10.84 6.82 4.95
C ALA A 87 -10.99 7.53 6.32
N ILE A 88 -10.06 8.43 6.65
CA ILE A 88 -10.10 9.24 7.87
C ILE A 88 -11.32 10.18 7.85
N ILE A 89 -11.53 10.90 6.75
CA ILE A 89 -12.64 11.86 6.60
C ILE A 89 -14.00 11.14 6.65
N ARG A 90 -14.15 9.97 6.02
CA ARG A 90 -15.38 9.17 6.08
C ARG A 90 -15.74 8.72 7.49
N SER A 91 -14.76 8.60 8.37
CA SER A 91 -14.97 8.31 9.80
C SER A 91 -15.27 9.57 10.63
N ASN A 92 -15.41 10.74 10.01
CA ASN A 92 -15.56 12.05 10.67
C ASN A 92 -14.35 12.45 11.53
N ALA A 93 -13.17 11.90 11.23
CA ALA A 93 -11.90 12.28 11.83
C ALA A 93 -11.17 13.32 10.96
N MET A 94 -10.15 13.96 11.53
CA MET A 94 -9.35 15.00 10.89
C MET A 94 -7.97 14.47 10.49
N PRO A 95 -7.61 14.48 9.18
CA PRO A 95 -6.23 14.28 8.75
C PRO A 95 -5.34 15.45 9.21
N VAL A 96 -4.26 15.15 9.93
CA VAL A 96 -3.23 16.12 10.32
C VAL A 96 -2.00 15.86 9.46
N LEU A 97 -1.81 16.69 8.45
CA LEU A 97 -0.83 16.42 7.40
C LEU A 97 0.60 16.74 7.86
N VAL A 98 1.56 15.87 7.52
CA VAL A 98 3.01 16.16 7.55
C VAL A 98 3.56 16.19 6.13
N ASP A 99 4.59 17.00 5.92
CA ASP A 99 5.24 17.10 4.61
C ASP A 99 6.07 15.85 4.28
N SER A 100 6.55 15.73 3.04
CA SER A 100 7.46 14.65 2.61
C SER A 100 8.94 15.05 2.72
N GLU A 101 9.81 14.06 2.88
CA GLU A 101 11.26 14.24 2.70
C GLU A 101 11.61 14.37 1.21
N PRO A 102 12.58 15.21 0.82
CA PRO A 102 12.93 15.42 -0.58
C PRO A 102 13.58 14.19 -1.24
N ASP A 103 14.25 13.35 -0.46
CA ASP A 103 15.07 12.25 -1.00
C ASP A 103 14.31 10.91 -1.07
N THR A 104 13.54 10.60 -0.02
CA THR A 104 12.77 9.34 0.08
C THR A 104 11.31 9.52 -0.37
N TRP A 105 10.82 10.76 -0.39
CA TRP A 105 9.41 11.15 -0.60
C TRP A 105 8.42 10.59 0.43
N ASN A 106 8.93 9.89 1.43
CA ASN A 106 8.14 9.44 2.57
C ASN A 106 7.85 10.61 3.52
N MET A 107 6.94 10.38 4.46
CA MET A 107 6.59 11.39 5.47
C MET A 107 7.81 11.89 6.24
N ASN A 108 7.93 13.20 6.44
CA ASN A 108 8.94 13.80 7.29
C ASN A 108 8.60 13.55 8.77
N ILE A 109 9.28 12.56 9.34
CA ILE A 109 9.03 12.07 10.69
C ILE A 109 9.29 13.12 11.77
N GLN A 110 10.17 14.10 11.51
CA GLN A 110 10.53 15.15 12.45
C GLN A 110 9.37 16.12 12.73
N GLN A 111 8.37 16.16 11.84
CA GLN A 111 7.18 17.00 12.01
C GLN A 111 6.08 16.34 12.87
N ILE A 112 6.18 15.04 13.14
CA ILE A 112 5.08 14.27 13.75
C ILE A 112 4.85 14.72 15.19
N GLU A 113 5.89 14.70 16.02
CA GLU A 113 5.76 14.92 17.47
C GLU A 113 5.13 16.29 17.78
N ASN A 114 5.51 17.33 17.03
CA ASN A 114 4.96 18.68 17.18
C ASN A 114 3.50 18.83 16.71
N LYS A 115 2.96 17.84 16.00
CA LYS A 115 1.57 17.80 15.52
C LYS A 115 0.69 16.89 16.37
N ILE A 116 1.23 16.24 17.39
CA ILE A 116 0.45 15.44 18.34
C ILE A 116 -0.35 16.39 19.23
N SER A 117 -1.64 16.11 19.36
CA SER A 117 -2.58 16.80 20.23
C SER A 117 -3.34 15.78 21.10
N PRO A 118 -4.12 16.23 22.11
CA PRO A 118 -5.00 15.34 22.86
C PRO A 118 -6.05 14.58 22.02
N LYS A 119 -6.30 15.04 20.78
CA LYS A 119 -7.22 14.38 19.83
C LYS A 119 -6.53 13.38 18.93
N THR A 120 -5.19 13.37 18.88
CA THR A 120 -4.45 12.42 18.04
C THR A 120 -4.67 11.00 18.53
N LYS A 121 -5.19 10.13 17.65
CA LYS A 121 -5.43 8.71 17.94
C LYS A 121 -4.49 7.78 17.22
N ALA A 122 -4.03 8.18 16.05
CA ALA A 122 -3.19 7.33 15.22
C ALA A 122 -2.21 8.13 14.37
N ILE A 123 -1.16 7.42 13.96
CA ILE A 123 -0.27 7.80 12.87
C ILE A 123 -0.56 6.85 11.71
N MET A 124 -0.96 7.38 10.56
CA MET A 124 -1.07 6.63 9.32
C MET A 124 0.23 6.81 8.53
N VAL A 125 1.05 5.75 8.53
CA VAL A 125 2.29 5.69 7.77
C VAL A 125 1.98 5.20 6.37
N VAL A 126 2.50 5.87 5.34
CA VAL A 126 2.42 5.40 3.96
C VAL A 126 3.83 5.26 3.40
N HIS A 127 4.14 4.10 2.86
CA HIS A 127 5.42 3.85 2.19
C HIS A 127 5.31 4.17 0.69
N ILE A 128 6.12 5.09 0.20
CA ILE A 128 6.02 5.64 -1.16
C ILE A 128 7.11 5.08 -2.08
N TYR A 129 6.68 4.62 -3.26
CA TYR A 129 7.42 4.22 -4.48
C TYR A 129 8.48 3.13 -4.39
N GLY A 130 9.14 2.95 -3.27
CA GLY A 130 9.99 1.79 -3.08
C GLY A 130 10.89 1.74 -1.86
N LEU A 131 11.18 2.86 -1.20
CA LEU A 131 11.85 2.85 0.10
C LEU A 131 10.80 2.95 1.22
N PRO A 132 10.91 2.18 2.30
CA PRO A 132 10.01 2.34 3.42
C PRO A 132 10.31 3.63 4.21
N VAL A 133 9.30 4.08 4.94
CA VAL A 133 9.44 5.11 5.98
C VAL A 133 10.39 4.57 7.06
N ASP A 134 11.17 5.44 7.69
CA ASP A 134 11.97 5.04 8.85
C ASP A 134 11.05 4.72 10.04
N MET A 135 10.81 3.42 10.28
CA MET A 135 9.76 2.97 11.19
C MET A 135 10.14 3.04 12.67
N ASN A 136 11.41 2.88 13.03
CA ASN A 136 11.81 2.84 14.45
C ASN A 136 11.40 4.13 15.21
N PRO A 137 11.66 5.35 14.72
CA PRO A 137 11.21 6.56 15.39
C PRO A 137 9.67 6.67 15.50
N ILE A 138 8.94 6.16 14.51
CA ILE A 138 7.47 6.14 14.53
C ILE A 138 6.96 5.21 15.62
N LEU A 139 7.55 4.02 15.75
CA LEU A 139 7.20 3.04 16.78
C LEU A 139 7.46 3.61 18.18
N GLU A 140 8.60 4.29 18.37
CA GLU A 140 8.92 4.97 19.63
C GLU A 140 7.92 6.08 19.98
N LEU A 141 7.55 6.91 19.01
CA LEU A 141 6.54 7.96 19.21
C LEU A 141 5.16 7.37 19.52
N ALA A 142 4.73 6.35 18.78
CA ALA A 142 3.45 5.70 19.00
C ALA A 142 3.38 5.10 20.41
N GLN A 143 4.45 4.45 20.87
CA GLN A 143 4.53 3.94 22.24
C GLN A 143 4.52 5.07 23.27
N LYS A 144 5.31 6.12 23.08
CA LYS A 144 5.43 7.26 24.01
C LYS A 144 4.09 7.97 24.22
N TYR A 145 3.30 8.12 23.17
CA TYR A 145 2.03 8.87 23.19
C TYR A 145 0.79 7.97 23.19
N ASN A 146 0.96 6.66 23.25
CA ASN A 146 -0.13 5.67 23.17
C ASN A 146 -1.04 5.89 21.94
N LEU A 147 -0.41 6.00 20.77
CA LEU A 147 -1.06 6.16 19.48
C LEU A 147 -1.08 4.83 18.73
N MET A 148 -2.15 4.59 17.97
CA MET A 148 -2.21 3.47 17.04
C MET A 148 -1.39 3.77 15.78
N ILE A 149 -0.86 2.74 15.13
CA ILE A 149 -0.23 2.83 13.82
C ILE A 149 -1.09 2.12 12.78
N ILE A 150 -1.51 2.87 11.76
CA ILE A 150 -2.06 2.31 10.52
C ILE A 150 -0.95 2.36 9.47
N GLU A 151 -0.47 1.20 9.05
CA GLU A 151 0.61 1.10 8.08
C GLU A 151 0.06 0.79 6.69
N ASP A 152 0.05 1.77 5.80
CA ASP A 152 -0.23 1.55 4.39
C ASP A 152 1.04 1.07 3.66
N ALA A 153 1.09 -0.24 3.45
CA ALA A 153 2.14 -0.96 2.75
C ALA A 153 1.72 -1.32 1.31
N ALA A 154 0.73 -0.64 0.72
CA ALA A 154 0.22 -0.89 -0.63
C ALA A 154 1.29 -0.97 -1.73
N GLU A 155 2.47 -0.39 -1.51
CA GLU A 155 3.57 -0.29 -2.48
C GLU A 155 4.77 -1.17 -2.12
N MET A 156 4.67 -1.99 -1.06
CA MET A 156 5.82 -2.60 -0.40
C MET A 156 5.84 -4.13 -0.42
N HIS A 157 5.22 -4.75 -1.42
CA HIS A 157 5.24 -6.22 -1.58
C HIS A 157 6.68 -6.72 -1.73
N GLY A 158 7.15 -7.49 -0.74
CA GLY A 158 8.50 -8.05 -0.71
C GLY A 158 9.58 -7.06 -0.27
N GLN A 159 9.21 -5.85 0.17
CA GLN A 159 10.14 -4.89 0.76
C GLN A 159 10.34 -5.14 2.26
N THR A 160 11.52 -4.77 2.75
CA THR A 160 11.91 -4.90 4.16
C THR A 160 12.48 -3.61 4.73
N TYR A 161 12.27 -3.39 6.02
CA TYR A 161 12.94 -2.39 6.84
C TYR A 161 13.73 -3.13 7.93
N HIS A 162 15.05 -2.94 7.98
CA HIS A 162 15.99 -3.70 8.82
C HIS A 162 15.77 -5.23 8.75
N GLY A 163 15.50 -5.74 7.55
CA GLY A 163 15.25 -7.17 7.29
C GLY A 163 13.88 -7.69 7.73
N LYS A 164 13.05 -6.88 8.40
CA LYS A 164 11.66 -7.22 8.72
C LYS A 164 10.73 -6.74 7.61
N ALA A 165 9.74 -7.54 7.22
CA ALA A 165 8.84 -7.22 6.12
C ALA A 165 8.02 -5.94 6.39
N CYS A 166 7.92 -5.06 5.40
CA CYS A 166 6.93 -3.98 5.42
C CYS A 166 5.52 -4.59 5.45
N GLY A 167 4.60 -3.97 6.18
CA GLY A 167 3.29 -4.51 6.56
C GLY A 167 3.28 -5.20 7.94
N SER A 168 4.41 -5.25 8.63
CA SER A 168 4.56 -5.92 9.92
C SER A 168 4.75 -4.97 11.12
N PHE A 169 4.62 -3.67 10.90
CA PHE A 169 4.99 -2.65 11.88
C PHE A 169 3.78 -1.97 12.53
N GLY A 170 2.66 -1.84 11.81
CA GLY A 170 1.45 -1.22 12.36
C GLY A 170 0.77 -2.05 13.47
N ASP A 171 -0.20 -1.46 14.16
CA ASP A 171 -1.22 -2.26 14.86
C ASP A 171 -2.13 -2.96 13.85
N ILE A 172 -2.34 -2.27 12.72
CA ILE A 172 -3.03 -2.77 11.54
C ILE A 172 -2.27 -2.27 10.30
N SER A 173 -2.07 -3.16 9.32
CA SER A 173 -1.37 -2.83 8.09
C SER A 173 -2.24 -3.18 6.88
N THR A 174 -2.13 -2.40 5.81
CA THR A 174 -2.92 -2.59 4.58
C THR A 174 -2.05 -2.82 3.36
N PHE A 175 -2.53 -3.63 2.43
CA PHE A 175 -1.95 -3.80 1.09
C PHE A 175 -3.00 -3.57 0.01
N SER A 176 -2.52 -3.18 -1.17
CA SER A 176 -3.30 -3.09 -2.40
C SER A 176 -2.76 -4.09 -3.40
N PHE A 177 -3.63 -4.78 -4.12
CA PHE A 177 -3.31 -5.68 -5.22
C PHE A 177 -3.88 -5.16 -6.54
N TYR A 178 -3.94 -3.83 -6.69
CA TYR A 178 -4.30 -3.18 -7.95
C TYR A 178 -3.39 -3.65 -9.10
N SER A 179 -3.85 -3.49 -10.34
CA SER A 179 -3.17 -3.98 -11.56
C SER A 179 -1.70 -3.60 -11.67
N ASN A 180 -1.29 -2.44 -11.12
CA ASN A 180 0.09 -1.97 -11.21
C ASN A 180 1.00 -2.39 -10.04
N LYS A 181 0.51 -3.18 -9.08
CA LYS A 181 1.27 -3.60 -7.90
C LYS A 181 2.14 -4.83 -8.21
N ASN A 182 3.24 -5.00 -7.47
CA ASN A 182 4.17 -6.14 -7.63
C ASN A 182 3.47 -7.50 -7.47
N VAL A 183 2.42 -7.56 -6.64
CA VAL A 183 1.45 -8.64 -6.58
C VAL A 183 0.11 -8.04 -6.98
N THR A 184 -0.56 -8.59 -7.99
CA THR A 184 -1.85 -8.07 -8.43
C THR A 184 -2.93 -9.14 -8.43
N THR A 185 -4.16 -8.74 -8.16
CA THR A 185 -5.37 -9.56 -8.36
C THR A 185 -6.34 -8.87 -9.31
N GLY A 186 -5.83 -7.95 -10.15
CA GLY A 186 -6.61 -6.97 -10.90
C GLY A 186 -7.09 -5.84 -9.98
N GLU A 187 -7.98 -6.20 -9.06
CA GLU A 187 -8.38 -5.42 -7.89
C GLU A 187 -8.28 -6.30 -6.65
N GLY A 188 -7.80 -5.76 -5.53
CA GLY A 188 -7.71 -6.51 -4.27
C GLY A 188 -7.00 -5.73 -3.18
N GLY A 189 -7.19 -6.16 -1.95
CA GLY A 189 -6.44 -5.66 -0.80
C GLY A 189 -6.33 -6.69 0.30
N MET A 190 -5.45 -6.44 1.25
CA MET A 190 -5.27 -7.24 2.45
C MET A 190 -5.18 -6.32 3.65
N ILE A 191 -5.75 -6.77 4.77
CA ILE A 191 -5.50 -6.20 6.09
C ILE A 191 -4.72 -7.23 6.90
N LEU A 192 -3.69 -6.79 7.62
CA LEU A 192 -2.84 -7.63 8.43
C LEU A 192 -2.78 -7.08 9.86
N THR A 193 -2.83 -7.95 10.85
CA THR A 193 -2.71 -7.59 12.27
C THR A 193 -2.36 -8.82 13.10
N ASP A 194 -1.80 -8.59 14.28
CA ASP A 194 -1.56 -9.63 15.29
C ASP A 194 -2.69 -9.72 16.33
N SER A 195 -3.56 -8.71 16.40
CA SER A 195 -4.67 -8.67 17.33
C SER A 195 -5.86 -9.51 16.86
N ASP A 196 -6.28 -10.47 17.68
CA ASP A 196 -7.49 -11.27 17.44
C ASP A 196 -8.73 -10.37 17.38
N GLU A 197 -8.81 -9.35 18.25
CA GLU A 197 -9.92 -8.41 18.30
C GLU A 197 -10.02 -7.57 17.01
N LEU A 198 -8.89 -7.00 16.55
CA LEU A 198 -8.88 -6.23 15.30
C LEU A 198 -9.21 -7.13 14.11
N ALA A 199 -8.68 -8.36 14.08
CA ALA A 199 -8.97 -9.30 13.00
C ALA A 199 -10.46 -9.65 12.93
N ASP A 200 -11.12 -9.87 14.07
CA ASP A 200 -12.55 -10.19 14.11
C ASP A 200 -13.41 -8.99 13.72
N LYS A 201 -13.07 -7.78 14.17
CA LYS A 201 -13.69 -6.53 13.69
C LYS A 201 -13.55 -6.40 12.18
N CYS A 202 -12.36 -6.59 11.62
CA CYS A 202 -12.12 -6.48 10.18
C CYS A 202 -12.92 -7.50 9.36
N LYS A 203 -12.98 -8.76 9.81
CA LYS A 203 -13.78 -9.81 9.17
C LYS A 203 -15.28 -9.49 9.21
N SER A 204 -15.76 -8.93 10.32
CA SER A 204 -17.15 -8.47 10.46
C SER A 204 -17.43 -7.30 9.51
N TYR A 205 -16.61 -6.25 9.55
CA TYR A 205 -16.77 -5.05 8.74
C TYR A 205 -16.72 -5.29 7.24
N ARG A 206 -15.86 -6.18 6.73
CA ARG A 206 -15.86 -6.47 5.26
C ARG A 206 -17.11 -7.21 4.79
N ASN A 207 -17.86 -7.82 5.71
CA ASN A 207 -18.94 -8.75 5.42
C ASN A 207 -20.27 -8.30 6.06
N LEU A 208 -20.59 -7.02 5.93
CA LEU A 208 -21.87 -6.42 6.33
C LEU A 208 -22.21 -6.58 7.82
N CYS A 209 -21.23 -6.90 8.68
CA CYS A 209 -21.44 -7.20 10.10
C CYS A 209 -22.50 -8.28 10.35
N PHE A 210 -22.53 -9.34 9.52
CA PHE A 210 -23.40 -10.48 9.77
C PHE A 210 -23.07 -11.16 11.11
N GLN A 211 -24.08 -11.40 11.93
CA GLN A 211 -23.92 -12.12 13.20
C GLN A 211 -24.01 -13.64 13.01
N SER A 212 -23.21 -14.40 13.75
CA SER A 212 -23.24 -15.87 13.72
C SER A 212 -24.54 -16.45 14.29
N SER A 213 -25.11 -15.83 15.32
CA SER A 213 -26.32 -16.28 16.02
C SER A 213 -27.61 -15.90 15.27
N LYS A 214 -27.65 -14.72 14.65
CA LYS A 214 -28.80 -14.21 13.88
C LYS A 214 -28.32 -13.49 12.63
N ARG A 215 -28.07 -14.27 11.56
CA ARG A 215 -27.41 -13.78 10.33
C ARG A 215 -27.96 -12.46 9.78
N PHE A 216 -29.26 -12.21 9.80
CA PHE A 216 -29.87 -11.00 9.21
C PHE A 216 -30.21 -9.90 10.22
N VAL A 217 -29.71 -10.01 11.44
CA VAL A 217 -29.79 -8.93 12.45
C VAL A 217 -28.44 -8.20 12.44
N HIS A 218 -28.50 -6.88 12.30
CA HIS A 218 -27.32 -6.01 12.21
C HIS A 218 -27.35 -4.98 13.34
N GLU A 219 -26.31 -4.99 14.17
CA GLU A 219 -26.12 -4.02 15.27
C GLU A 219 -25.04 -2.98 14.93
N GLU A 220 -24.19 -3.27 13.94
CA GLU A 220 -23.16 -2.38 13.45
C GLU A 220 -23.24 -2.24 11.93
N LEU A 221 -22.77 -1.11 11.44
CA LEU A 221 -22.63 -0.86 10.00
C LEU A 221 -21.26 -1.34 9.51
N GLY A 222 -21.27 -2.14 8.45
CA GLY A 222 -20.10 -2.56 7.70
C GLY A 222 -20.33 -2.43 6.20
N TRP A 223 -19.48 -3.07 5.41
CA TRP A 223 -19.48 -2.99 3.96
C TRP A 223 -19.58 -4.36 3.32
N ASN A 224 -19.85 -4.37 2.02
CA ASN A 224 -19.58 -5.53 1.18
C ASN A 224 -18.22 -5.33 0.49
N TYR A 225 -17.16 -5.59 1.24
CA TYR A 225 -15.77 -5.42 0.78
C TYR A 225 -15.04 -6.75 0.63
N ARG A 226 -15.77 -7.84 0.42
CA ARG A 226 -15.18 -9.18 0.34
C ARG A 226 -14.37 -9.35 -0.95
N MET A 227 -13.20 -9.97 -0.84
CA MET A 227 -12.45 -10.46 -2.00
C MET A 227 -13.08 -11.74 -2.56
N THR A 228 -13.15 -11.87 -3.88
CA THR A 228 -13.60 -13.11 -4.56
C THR A 228 -12.51 -14.18 -4.55
N ASN A 229 -12.93 -15.44 -4.64
CA ASN A 229 -12.03 -16.58 -4.77
C ASN A 229 -11.26 -16.53 -6.11
N LEU A 230 -11.81 -15.88 -7.15
CA LEU A 230 -11.10 -15.59 -8.40
C LEU A 230 -9.93 -14.62 -8.20
N GLN A 231 -10.14 -13.50 -7.49
CA GLN A 231 -9.06 -12.57 -7.15
C GLN A 231 -7.99 -13.27 -6.31
N ALA A 232 -8.38 -14.01 -5.28
CA ALA A 232 -7.46 -14.70 -4.40
C ALA A 232 -6.64 -15.80 -5.12
N ALA A 233 -7.24 -16.50 -6.10
CA ALA A 233 -6.54 -17.46 -6.95
C ALA A 233 -5.38 -16.82 -7.73
N VAL A 234 -5.62 -15.65 -8.33
CA VAL A 234 -4.56 -14.87 -8.99
C VAL A 234 -3.51 -14.43 -7.95
N GLY A 235 -3.95 -14.00 -6.77
CA GLY A 235 -3.07 -13.54 -5.68
C GLY A 235 -2.09 -14.62 -5.22
N ILE A 236 -2.54 -15.87 -5.09
CA ILE A 236 -1.66 -17.00 -4.75
C ILE A 236 -0.59 -17.21 -5.81
N ALA A 237 -0.98 -17.32 -7.08
CA ALA A 237 -0.01 -17.48 -8.17
C ALA A 237 1.00 -16.34 -8.25
N GLN A 238 0.57 -15.11 -7.91
CA GLN A 238 1.44 -13.94 -7.87
C GLN A 238 2.40 -13.94 -6.68
N LEU A 239 1.96 -14.41 -5.52
CA LEU A 239 2.85 -14.55 -4.35
C LEU A 239 3.96 -15.56 -4.59
N GLU A 240 3.67 -16.65 -5.29
CA GLU A 240 4.65 -17.70 -5.56
C GLU A 240 5.86 -17.21 -6.38
N LYS A 241 5.73 -16.09 -7.08
CA LYS A 241 6.81 -15.48 -7.88
C LYS A 241 7.30 -14.13 -7.35
N LEU A 242 6.80 -13.67 -6.20
CA LEU A 242 7.11 -12.33 -5.69
C LEU A 242 8.63 -12.10 -5.55
N ASP A 243 9.39 -13.07 -5.04
CA ASP A 243 10.83 -12.91 -4.83
C ASP A 243 11.58 -12.68 -6.16
N ASP A 244 11.14 -13.32 -7.25
CA ASP A 244 11.70 -13.10 -8.58
C ASP A 244 11.25 -11.76 -9.16
N THR A 245 9.99 -11.36 -8.93
CA THR A 245 9.49 -10.01 -9.27
C THR A 245 10.35 -8.93 -8.60
N VAL A 246 10.70 -9.08 -7.31
CA VAL A 246 11.56 -8.15 -6.58
C VAL A 246 12.94 -8.03 -7.24
N LYS A 247 13.58 -9.17 -7.59
CA LYS A 247 14.88 -9.16 -8.29
C LYS A 247 14.80 -8.41 -9.62
N ILE A 248 13.75 -8.65 -10.40
CA ILE A 248 13.53 -7.98 -11.69
C ILE A 248 13.36 -6.47 -11.48
N LYS A 249 12.51 -6.04 -10.54
CA LYS A 249 12.27 -4.62 -10.26
C LYS A 249 13.54 -3.90 -9.80
N ARG A 250 14.33 -4.51 -8.91
CA ARG A 250 15.66 -3.99 -8.51
C ARG A 250 16.63 -3.89 -9.68
N HIS A 251 16.67 -4.90 -10.56
CA HIS A 251 17.50 -4.86 -11.75
C HIS A 251 17.10 -3.70 -12.69
N ILE A 252 15.80 -3.51 -12.94
CA ILE A 252 15.27 -2.43 -13.76
C ILE A 252 15.61 -1.07 -13.14
N GLY A 253 15.37 -0.88 -11.84
CA GLY A 253 15.70 0.36 -11.14
C GLY A 253 17.19 0.73 -11.24
N LYS A 254 18.08 -0.22 -10.95
CA LYS A 254 19.53 -0.03 -11.09
C LYS A 254 19.94 0.31 -12.53
N LYS A 255 19.26 -0.28 -13.52
CA LYS A 255 19.50 0.03 -14.94
C LYS A 255 19.07 1.47 -15.29
N TYR A 256 17.90 1.91 -14.82
CA TYR A 256 17.48 3.31 -15.00
C TYR A 256 18.45 4.27 -14.33
N THR A 257 18.88 3.99 -13.09
CA THR A 257 19.87 4.80 -12.40
C THR A 257 21.16 4.92 -13.22
N ALA A 258 21.72 3.80 -13.69
CA ALA A 258 22.94 3.82 -14.49
C ALA A 258 22.80 4.58 -15.82
N LEU A 259 21.62 4.55 -16.45
CA LEU A 259 21.37 5.22 -17.73
C LEU A 259 21.04 6.70 -17.62
N LEU A 260 20.55 7.15 -16.45
CA LEU A 260 20.08 8.52 -16.23
C LEU A 260 21.01 9.34 -15.34
N ASN A 261 22.03 8.73 -14.72
CA ASN A 261 22.90 9.37 -13.73
C ASN A 261 23.68 10.60 -14.26
N ASP A 262 23.90 10.69 -15.57
CA ASP A 262 24.65 11.79 -16.18
C ASP A 262 23.75 12.98 -16.59
N ILE A 263 22.46 12.95 -16.24
CA ILE A 263 21.49 14.03 -16.51
C ILE A 263 21.29 14.85 -15.22
N ASN A 264 21.98 15.98 -15.11
CA ASN A 264 21.99 16.84 -13.92
C ASN A 264 20.63 17.46 -13.60
N GLU A 265 19.77 17.61 -14.62
CA GLU A 265 18.41 18.12 -14.47
C GLU A 265 17.48 17.15 -13.72
N PHE A 266 17.91 15.91 -13.47
CA PHE A 266 17.11 14.88 -12.80
C PHE A 266 17.67 14.54 -11.41
N GLN A 267 16.83 14.70 -10.39
CA GLN A 267 17.02 14.00 -9.13
C GLN A 267 16.49 12.57 -9.28
N LEU A 268 17.39 11.61 -9.10
CA LEU A 268 17.09 10.17 -9.19
C LEU A 268 16.71 9.59 -7.81
N PRO A 269 15.94 8.50 -7.76
CA PRO A 269 15.56 7.87 -6.50
C PRO A 269 16.80 7.25 -5.83
N LEU A 270 16.86 7.35 -4.50
CA LEU A 270 17.92 6.72 -3.71
C LEU A 270 17.97 5.21 -3.94
N ALA A 271 19.18 4.66 -4.08
CA ALA A 271 19.37 3.22 -4.25
C ALA A 271 19.16 2.45 -2.94
N ASN A 272 19.50 3.06 -1.81
CA ASN A 272 19.35 2.48 -0.47
C ASN A 272 19.32 3.58 0.59
N THR A 273 18.85 3.19 1.77
CA THR A 273 19.05 3.90 3.04
C THR A 273 19.87 3.00 3.97
N THR A 274 20.16 3.45 5.19
CA THR A 274 20.80 2.63 6.23
C THR A 274 19.97 1.41 6.65
N TYR A 275 18.68 1.37 6.29
CA TYR A 275 17.72 0.37 6.75
C TYR A 275 17.02 -0.42 5.63
N ALA A 276 17.18 -0.04 4.35
CA ALA A 276 16.54 -0.72 3.23
C ALA A 276 17.28 -0.54 1.89
N GLU A 277 17.17 -1.54 1.01
CA GLU A 277 17.50 -1.43 -0.41
C GLU A 277 16.23 -1.13 -1.20
N ASN A 278 16.26 -0.14 -2.09
CA ASN A 278 15.08 0.27 -2.84
C ASN A 278 14.54 -0.89 -3.71
N ILE A 279 13.22 -1.12 -3.66
CA ILE A 279 12.53 -2.13 -4.47
C ILE A 279 12.09 -1.60 -5.84
N TYR A 280 12.00 -0.28 -5.97
CA TYR A 280 11.57 0.45 -7.17
C TYR A 280 10.20 -0.03 -7.70
N TRP A 281 9.14 0.00 -6.87
CA TRP A 281 7.79 -0.30 -7.37
C TRP A 281 7.48 0.57 -8.59
N VAL A 282 7.84 1.85 -8.52
CA VAL A 282 7.89 2.81 -9.63
C VAL A 282 9.27 3.48 -9.66
N TYR A 283 9.77 3.83 -10.85
CA TYR A 283 10.99 4.64 -10.97
C TYR A 283 10.61 6.11 -11.18
N ALA A 284 10.52 6.86 -10.08
CA ALA A 284 10.20 8.27 -10.14
C ALA A 284 11.47 9.13 -10.30
N ILE A 285 11.37 10.24 -11.05
CA ILE A 285 12.38 11.30 -11.10
C ILE A 285 11.74 12.63 -10.72
N VAL A 286 12.54 13.53 -10.15
CA VAL A 286 12.16 14.92 -9.91
C VAL A 286 13.02 15.81 -10.79
N LEU A 287 12.41 16.82 -11.41
CA LEU A 287 13.18 17.84 -12.12
C LEU A 287 13.78 18.79 -11.10
N THR A 288 15.09 19.02 -11.22
CA THR A 288 15.78 20.02 -10.41
C THR A 288 15.42 21.42 -10.87
N ASP A 289 15.68 22.43 -10.03
CA ASP A 289 15.50 23.84 -10.39
C ASP A 289 16.41 24.29 -11.55
N GLU A 290 17.40 23.48 -11.92
CA GLU A 290 18.27 23.71 -13.08
C GLU A 290 17.60 23.31 -14.40
N SER A 291 16.54 22.50 -14.36
CA SER A 291 15.82 22.06 -15.57
C SER A 291 15.17 23.27 -16.27
N PRO A 292 15.48 23.52 -17.56
CA PRO A 292 14.79 24.55 -18.34
C PRO A 292 13.40 24.10 -18.80
N PHE A 293 13.00 22.85 -18.49
CA PHE A 293 11.75 22.24 -18.92
C PHE A 293 10.81 22.02 -17.73
N GLU A 294 9.52 22.23 -17.99
CA GLU A 294 8.46 21.82 -17.07
C GLU A 294 8.18 20.32 -17.17
N ALA A 295 7.75 19.70 -16.07
CA ALA A 295 7.37 18.28 -16.04
C ALA A 295 6.33 17.94 -17.13
N GLN A 296 5.32 18.79 -17.32
CA GLN A 296 4.30 18.59 -18.33
C GLN A 296 4.86 18.57 -19.76
N TRP A 297 5.88 19.39 -20.03
CA TRP A 297 6.54 19.39 -21.34
C TRP A 297 7.24 18.05 -21.58
N ILE A 298 7.97 17.54 -20.58
CA ILE A 298 8.65 16.24 -20.68
C ILE A 298 7.65 15.10 -20.90
N ILE A 299 6.53 15.09 -20.17
CA ILE A 299 5.44 14.10 -20.36
C ILE A 299 4.97 14.10 -21.81
N ASN A 300 4.66 15.28 -22.36
CA ASN A 300 4.19 15.38 -23.73
C ASN A 300 5.21 14.83 -24.73
N ARG A 301 6.50 15.12 -24.52
CA ARG A 301 7.59 14.63 -25.38
C ARG A 301 7.78 13.12 -25.30
N LEU A 302 7.61 12.53 -24.12
CA LEU A 302 7.67 11.08 -23.94
C LEU A 302 6.43 10.38 -24.55
N ALA A 303 5.25 10.99 -24.43
CA ALA A 303 4.03 10.50 -25.07
C ALA A 303 4.15 10.48 -26.61
N GLU A 304 4.77 11.49 -27.23
CA GLU A 304 5.11 11.50 -28.67
C GLU A 304 6.02 10.31 -29.06
N LYS A 305 6.87 9.86 -28.13
CA LYS A 305 7.72 8.67 -28.30
C LYS A 305 7.01 7.36 -27.94
N LYS A 306 5.70 7.41 -27.65
CA LYS A 306 4.86 6.27 -27.25
C LYS A 306 5.35 5.61 -25.95
N LEU A 307 5.93 6.39 -25.04
CA LEU A 307 6.19 5.97 -23.66
C LEU A 307 5.02 6.48 -22.81
N ALA A 308 4.47 5.66 -21.92
CA ALA A 308 3.49 6.12 -20.93
C ALA A 308 4.20 6.64 -19.68
N GLN A 309 3.60 7.64 -19.02
CA GLN A 309 4.05 8.23 -17.76
C GLN A 309 2.84 8.52 -16.90
N ASP A 310 3.04 8.46 -15.59
CA ASP A 310 2.11 9.06 -14.63
C ASP A 310 2.79 10.27 -13.98
N LEU A 311 2.02 11.36 -13.84
CA LEU A 311 2.43 12.51 -13.05
C LEU A 311 1.80 12.40 -11.67
N PHE A 312 2.65 12.32 -10.65
CA PHE A 312 2.19 12.46 -9.27
C PHE A 312 2.58 13.85 -8.79
N SER A 313 1.59 14.73 -8.64
CA SER A 313 1.76 16.07 -8.10
C SER A 313 1.32 16.11 -6.63
N GLY A 314 2.25 16.39 -5.71
CA GLY A 314 1.95 16.86 -4.35
C GLY A 314 2.00 18.39 -4.29
N GLN A 315 1.60 18.99 -3.16
CA GLN A 315 1.64 20.45 -2.97
C GLN A 315 3.06 21.07 -3.13
N CYS A 316 4.13 20.26 -3.09
CA CYS A 316 5.52 20.73 -3.20
C CYS A 316 6.38 20.04 -4.28
N MET A 317 5.94 18.96 -4.95
CA MET A 317 6.75 18.25 -5.95
C MET A 317 5.91 17.65 -7.08
N SER A 318 6.43 17.73 -8.30
CA SER A 318 5.90 17.05 -9.49
C SER A 318 6.82 15.89 -9.86
N ASN A 319 6.42 14.66 -9.53
CA ASN A 319 7.22 13.47 -9.79
C ASN A 319 6.79 12.82 -11.10
N LEU A 320 7.75 12.61 -11.99
CA LEU A 320 7.61 11.88 -13.25
C LEU A 320 7.88 10.40 -12.99
N CYS A 321 6.88 9.55 -13.20
CA CYS A 321 6.97 8.12 -12.91
C CYS A 321 7.12 7.28 -14.19
N PHE A 322 8.09 6.35 -14.17
CA PHE A 322 8.37 5.38 -15.22
C PHE A 322 8.25 3.94 -14.71
#